data_AF-A0A522SXU7-F1
#
_entry.id   AF-A0A522SXU7-F1
#
_cell.length_a   1.000
_cell.length_b   1.000
_cell.length_c   1.000
_cell.angle_alpha   90.00
_cell.angle_beta   90.00
_cell.angle_gamma   90.00
#
_symmetry.space_group_name_H-M   'P 1'
#
loop_
_entity.id
_entity.type
_entity.pdbx_description
1 polymer ?
#
loop_
_entity_poly.entity_id
_entity_poly.type
_entity_poly.pdbx_seq_one_letter_code
_entity_poly.pdbx_strand_id
1 'polypeptide(L)'
;MKKIFSLRNLPWFLFLSSILVLNACRKHSAKPNNNGGDTTAKSRLSDEDSLKFYIWYYMESDSANIPQYLWYNQVPSNFNPLSAVFTNADSVLDGQQGLTSFPLLNGKKVDRYSFLDRTGAVSSQIEGGQLGDKGFDIRWAGSTKSDSTSLFVIWAYAASPAGLSGVQRGWQITAVNGNKNVGYDGPGYLDGTGTNVNRVINALYGGNAAAFTFAREGKPDTTITISNAQYSFNPILFDTVYNLSGTNVGYVVYNSFVSVYNYDNKGNETPTAAKTQIDNVFNKFQAAGIKDLIIDERYNGGGAVNTAEYLDNLIAPSGATGGIMYTYSFNTPLENYYKSQNSDLSVKFQKQGNLALNHVFFIVSNGTVSAAELTINNLKPVMDVKLIGTTTYGKPVGFIPQSIYVVNDTTHQEDHVADLYAINFQTVNQLSQGNYFNGMTPDKQEYDYVDLNWGDARDSSLIEAFNYIKNGAWARTYNARLAAPSNLYRAPADWNRPLIDRQFNGMIDQRLNIMMPKMLPVKKR
;
A
#
# COMPACT_ATOMS: atom_id res chain seq x y z
N MET A 1 38.79 42.10 37.32
CA MET A 1 38.58 43.37 36.57
C MET A 1 37.07 43.51 36.38
N LYS A 2 36.35 44.31 37.19
CA LYS A 2 35.96 45.73 36.96
C LYS A 2 35.43 45.93 35.53
N LYS A 3 34.23 46.45 35.19
CA LYS A 3 33.08 47.16 35.82
C LYS A 3 31.94 47.07 34.78
N ILE A 4 30.66 46.86 35.11
CA ILE A 4 29.60 47.81 35.56
C ILE A 4 29.41 49.04 34.65
N PHE A 5 28.20 49.16 34.07
CA PHE A 5 27.30 50.34 33.89
C PHE A 5 26.15 49.84 32.97
N SER A 6 24.87 49.63 33.32
CA SER A 6 23.88 50.19 34.25
C SER A 6 23.22 51.51 33.83
N LEU A 7 21.88 51.43 33.72
CA LEU A 7 20.83 52.44 33.90
C LEU A 7 20.39 53.23 32.65
N ARG A 8 19.12 53.59 32.40
CA ARG A 8 17.77 53.35 32.96
C ARG A 8 16.84 54.34 32.24
N ASN A 9 15.58 53.97 31.94
CA ASN A 9 14.35 54.79 32.13
C ASN A 9 13.18 54.34 31.21
N LEU A 10 12.11 53.88 31.88
CA LEU A 10 10.69 53.82 31.46
C LEU A 10 10.12 55.27 31.32
N PRO A 11 8.87 55.56 30.82
CA PRO A 11 7.66 54.72 30.83
C PRO A 11 6.68 54.79 29.61
N TRP A 12 5.73 53.86 29.63
CA TRP A 12 4.33 53.85 29.13
C TRP A 12 3.88 54.70 27.92
N PHE A 13 3.34 54.02 26.91
CA PHE A 13 2.03 54.35 26.32
C PHE A 13 1.24 53.07 25.99
N LEU A 14 0.01 53.01 26.48
CA LEU A 14 -1.04 52.06 26.11
C LEU A 14 -1.43 52.27 24.64
N PHE A 15 -1.58 51.21 23.85
CA PHE A 15 -2.62 51.17 22.81
C PHE A 15 -3.18 49.76 22.60
N LEU A 16 -4.51 49.73 22.60
CA LEU A 16 -5.43 48.62 22.40
C LEU A 16 -5.33 47.99 21.01
N SER A 17 -5.78 46.73 20.93
CA SER A 17 -6.38 46.05 19.75
C SER A 17 -5.39 45.74 18.61
N SER A 18 -5.49 44.65 17.84
CA SER A 18 -6.52 43.65 17.60
C SER A 18 -5.84 42.46 16.93
N ILE A 19 -6.17 41.25 17.37
CA ILE A 19 -5.82 40.00 16.72
C ILE A 19 -6.60 39.92 15.40
N LEU A 20 -5.90 39.90 14.27
CA LEU A 20 -6.45 39.53 12.96
C LEU A 20 -5.80 38.21 12.52
N VAL A 21 -6.49 37.12 12.80
CA VAL A 21 -6.28 35.81 12.19
C VAL A 21 -6.93 35.84 10.81
N LEU A 22 -6.13 35.84 9.74
CA LEU A 22 -6.65 35.61 8.40
C LEU A 22 -6.75 34.10 8.16
N ASN A 23 -7.92 33.56 8.48
CA ASN A 23 -8.42 32.30 7.92
C ASN A 23 -8.86 32.57 6.47
N ALA A 24 -8.16 32.01 5.49
CA ALA A 24 -8.62 31.99 4.11
C ALA A 24 -9.29 30.64 3.80
N CYS A 25 -10.56 30.49 4.20
CA CYS A 25 -11.45 29.54 3.57
C CYS A 25 -11.88 30.11 2.21
N ARG A 26 -11.42 29.54 1.08
CA ARG A 26 -12.12 29.76 -0.20
C ARG A 26 -13.21 28.72 -0.37
N LYS A 27 -14.44 29.19 -0.17
CA LYS A 27 -15.69 28.52 -0.51
C LYS A 27 -15.76 28.32 -2.03
N HIS A 28 -16.04 27.11 -2.48
CA HIS A 28 -16.42 26.84 -3.88
C HIS A 28 -17.70 27.60 -4.21
N SER A 29 -17.61 28.55 -5.12
CA SER A 29 -18.77 29.23 -5.70
C SER A 29 -19.24 28.46 -6.92
N ALA A 30 -20.49 27.98 -6.90
CA ALA A 30 -21.18 27.50 -8.09
C ALA A 30 -21.30 28.64 -9.11
N LYS A 31 -20.89 28.39 -10.37
CA LYS A 31 -21.00 29.36 -11.48
C LYS A 31 -22.41 29.30 -12.10
N PRO A 32 -22.93 30.44 -12.63
CA PRO A 32 -24.26 30.50 -13.21
C PRO A 32 -24.31 29.86 -14.60
N ASN A 33 -25.47 29.28 -14.91
CA ASN A 33 -25.80 28.65 -16.18
C ASN A 33 -26.22 29.75 -17.19
N ASN A 34 -25.43 29.96 -18.25
CA ASN A 34 -25.80 30.86 -19.35
C ASN A 34 -26.07 30.04 -20.62
N ASN A 35 -27.35 29.89 -20.94
CA ASN A 35 -27.83 29.51 -22.27
C ASN A 35 -27.89 30.76 -23.16
N GLY A 36 -27.21 30.75 -24.31
CA GLY A 36 -27.40 31.78 -25.34
C GLY A 36 -26.31 31.88 -26.41
N GLY A 37 -26.40 31.01 -27.42
CA GLY A 37 -26.07 31.23 -28.85
C GLY A 37 -24.72 31.82 -29.29
N ASP A 38 -23.85 30.98 -29.86
CA ASP A 38 -23.23 31.20 -31.17
C ASP A 38 -22.81 29.86 -31.80
N THR A 39 -23.24 29.59 -33.03
CA THR A 39 -23.03 28.34 -33.76
C THR A 39 -21.83 28.46 -34.69
N THR A 40 -20.64 28.12 -34.20
CA THR A 40 -19.46 27.53 -34.89
C THR A 40 -18.16 27.60 -34.07
N ALA A 41 -18.22 27.73 -32.74
CA ALA A 41 -17.08 27.42 -31.90
C ALA A 41 -16.93 25.90 -31.80
N LYS A 42 -15.79 25.32 -32.22
CA LYS A 42 -15.39 23.99 -31.76
C LYS A 42 -15.51 24.02 -30.23
N SER A 43 -16.46 23.28 -29.67
CA SER A 43 -16.70 23.27 -28.22
C SER A 43 -15.40 22.86 -27.54
N ARG A 44 -14.87 23.74 -26.70
CA ARG A 44 -13.69 23.48 -25.87
C ARG A 44 -13.92 22.23 -25.03
N LEU A 45 -12.92 21.36 -24.97
CA LEU A 45 -12.91 20.20 -24.07
C LEU A 45 -12.93 20.69 -22.62
N SER A 46 -13.76 20.07 -21.78
CA SER A 46 -13.75 20.33 -20.34
C SER A 46 -12.44 19.81 -19.69
N ASP A 47 -12.15 20.19 -18.45
CA ASP A 47 -10.97 19.64 -17.72
C ASP A 47 -11.06 18.11 -17.64
N GLU A 48 -12.28 17.59 -17.53
CA GLU A 48 -12.55 16.16 -17.50
C GLU A 48 -12.34 15.51 -18.88
N ASP A 49 -12.71 16.18 -19.97
CA ASP A 49 -12.42 15.71 -21.33
C ASP A 49 -10.91 15.75 -21.63
N SER A 50 -10.20 16.73 -21.07
CA SER A 50 -8.74 16.79 -21.15
C SER A 50 -8.11 15.63 -20.38
N LEU A 51 -8.59 15.33 -19.17
CA LEU A 51 -8.13 14.20 -18.38
C LEU A 51 -8.39 12.86 -19.09
N LYS A 52 -9.59 12.66 -19.65
CA LYS A 52 -9.92 11.50 -20.50
C LYS A 52 -8.94 11.33 -21.65
N PHE A 53 -8.63 12.42 -22.36
CA PHE A 53 -7.67 12.40 -23.46
C PHE A 53 -6.27 12.04 -22.96
N TYR A 54 -5.80 12.65 -21.88
CA TYR A 54 -4.47 12.38 -21.34
C TYR A 54 -4.31 10.93 -20.89
N ILE A 55 -5.31 10.33 -20.23
CA ILE A 55 -5.25 8.90 -19.86
C ILE A 55 -5.01 8.03 -21.08
N TRP A 56 -5.84 8.19 -22.12
CA TRP A 56 -5.67 7.46 -23.36
C TRP A 56 -4.31 7.74 -24.00
N TYR A 57 -3.88 8.99 -24.02
CA TYR A 57 -2.59 9.42 -24.57
C TYR A 57 -1.38 8.81 -23.85
N TYR A 58 -1.46 8.62 -22.52
CA TYR A 58 -0.43 7.94 -21.74
C TYR A 58 -0.41 6.43 -21.96
N MET A 59 -1.59 5.83 -22.08
CA MET A 59 -1.72 4.39 -22.18
C MET A 59 -1.48 3.86 -23.60
N GLU A 60 -1.86 4.61 -24.62
CA GLU A 60 -1.85 4.16 -26.01
C GLU A 60 -0.64 4.63 -26.82
N SER A 61 -0.37 3.91 -27.90
CA SER A 61 0.65 4.30 -28.89
C SER A 61 0.00 5.09 -30.02
N ASP A 62 0.62 6.18 -30.43
CA ASP A 62 0.35 6.82 -31.72
C ASP A 62 1.66 7.09 -32.47
N SER A 63 1.58 7.68 -33.66
CA SER A 63 2.77 8.01 -34.47
C SER A 63 3.74 9.00 -33.79
N ALA A 64 3.31 9.63 -32.70
CA ALA A 64 4.06 10.67 -31.99
C ALA A 64 4.60 10.19 -30.63
N ASN A 65 4.08 9.09 -30.05
CA ASN A 65 4.41 8.68 -28.67
C ASN A 65 4.56 7.17 -28.47
N ILE A 66 5.38 6.85 -27.47
CA ILE A 66 5.64 5.49 -27.00
C ILE A 66 4.61 5.14 -25.92
N PRO A 67 3.84 4.05 -26.06
CA PRO A 67 2.83 3.66 -25.09
C PRO A 67 3.50 3.33 -23.76
N GLN A 68 2.99 3.86 -22.66
CA GLN A 68 3.52 3.55 -21.33
C GLN A 68 2.84 2.34 -20.68
N TYR A 69 1.65 1.95 -21.15
CA TYR A 69 0.87 0.85 -20.60
C TYR A 69 1.39 -0.52 -21.07
N LEU A 70 1.48 -1.48 -20.15
CA LEU A 70 2.05 -2.81 -20.40
C LEU A 70 1.26 -3.59 -21.47
N TRP A 71 -0.06 -3.45 -21.46
CA TRP A 71 -0.98 -4.19 -22.33
C TRP A 71 -1.64 -3.32 -23.40
N TYR A 72 -0.97 -2.23 -23.82
CA TYR A 72 -1.47 -1.29 -24.83
C TYR A 72 -1.98 -1.99 -26.11
N ASN A 73 -1.31 -3.07 -26.54
CA ASN A 73 -1.65 -3.78 -27.78
C ASN A 73 -3.01 -4.50 -27.74
N GLN A 74 -3.68 -4.57 -26.59
CA GLN A 74 -5.02 -5.13 -26.44
C GLN A 74 -6.13 -4.09 -26.57
N VAL A 75 -5.78 -2.80 -26.50
CA VAL A 75 -6.73 -1.72 -26.70
C VAL A 75 -6.87 -1.47 -28.21
N PRO A 76 -8.09 -1.48 -28.77
CA PRO A 76 -8.30 -1.26 -30.19
C PRO A 76 -7.85 0.12 -30.64
N SER A 77 -7.27 0.22 -31.84
CA SER A 77 -6.82 1.50 -32.42
C SER A 77 -7.95 2.50 -32.69
N ASN A 78 -9.21 2.05 -32.69
CA ASN A 78 -10.40 2.90 -32.81
C ASN A 78 -11.02 3.29 -31.45
N PHE A 79 -10.36 2.98 -30.33
CA PHE A 79 -10.80 3.42 -29.01
C PHE A 79 -10.87 4.95 -28.96
N ASN A 80 -12.03 5.48 -28.59
CA ASN A 80 -12.26 6.93 -28.52
C ASN A 80 -12.54 7.35 -27.06
N PRO A 81 -11.58 7.97 -26.36
CA PRO A 81 -11.75 8.39 -24.96
C PRO A 81 -12.78 9.51 -24.78
N LEU A 82 -13.14 10.21 -25.86
CA LEU A 82 -14.13 11.29 -25.87
C LEU A 82 -15.52 10.81 -26.30
N SER A 83 -15.72 9.50 -26.48
CA SER A 83 -17.04 8.94 -26.75
C SER A 83 -18.01 9.23 -25.59
N ALA A 84 -19.27 9.51 -25.93
CA ALA A 84 -20.33 9.82 -24.96
C ALA A 84 -20.65 8.67 -23.98
N VAL A 85 -20.19 7.44 -24.28
CA VAL A 85 -20.32 6.28 -23.37
C VAL A 85 -19.46 6.44 -22.11
N PHE A 86 -18.37 7.19 -22.19
CA PHE A 86 -17.52 7.51 -21.05
C PHE A 86 -17.99 8.82 -20.45
N THR A 87 -18.45 8.82 -19.20
CA THR A 87 -18.97 10.03 -18.55
C THR A 87 -17.88 10.83 -17.86
N ASN A 88 -16.79 10.18 -17.47
CA ASN A 88 -15.62 10.76 -16.81
C ASN A 88 -14.34 9.96 -17.17
N ALA A 89 -13.19 10.41 -16.69
CA ALA A 89 -11.89 9.83 -16.94
C ALA A 89 -11.74 8.43 -16.30
N ASP A 90 -12.32 8.22 -15.11
CA ASP A 90 -12.40 6.92 -14.45
C ASP A 90 -13.10 5.89 -15.35
N SER A 91 -14.20 6.26 -16.01
CA SER A 91 -14.92 5.38 -16.93
C SER A 91 -14.14 5.06 -18.22
N VAL A 92 -13.24 5.95 -18.66
CA VAL A 92 -12.31 5.66 -19.78
C VAL A 92 -11.33 4.58 -19.37
N LEU A 93 -10.75 4.74 -18.18
CA LEU A 93 -9.80 3.78 -17.61
C LEU A 93 -10.45 2.40 -17.41
N ASP A 94 -11.64 2.35 -16.80
CA ASP A 94 -12.45 1.12 -16.67
C ASP A 94 -12.72 0.46 -18.03
N GLY A 95 -12.99 1.28 -19.05
CA GLY A 95 -13.16 0.84 -20.43
C GLY A 95 -11.91 0.16 -21.00
N GLN A 96 -10.74 0.78 -20.86
CA GLN A 96 -9.46 0.22 -21.32
C GLN A 96 -9.09 -1.05 -20.56
N GLN A 97 -9.25 -1.05 -19.24
CA GLN A 97 -9.05 -2.24 -18.40
C GLN A 97 -9.94 -3.39 -18.84
N GLY A 98 -11.20 -3.08 -19.15
CA GLY A 98 -12.20 -4.03 -19.62
C GLY A 98 -11.83 -4.78 -20.90
N LEU A 99 -10.91 -4.24 -21.70
CA LEU A 99 -10.48 -4.79 -22.98
C LEU A 99 -9.25 -5.71 -22.86
N THR A 100 -8.61 -5.73 -21.70
CA THR A 100 -7.39 -6.52 -21.50
C THR A 100 -7.69 -7.95 -21.02
N SER A 101 -6.92 -8.93 -21.49
CA SER A 101 -7.01 -10.35 -21.10
C SER A 101 -5.63 -11.04 -21.15
N PHE A 102 -5.41 -12.08 -20.33
CA PHE A 102 -4.21 -12.91 -20.40
C PHE A 102 -4.54 -14.37 -20.72
N PRO A 103 -3.73 -15.03 -21.57
CA PRO A 103 -3.75 -16.48 -21.69
C PRO A 103 -3.51 -17.20 -20.34
N LEU A 104 -2.54 -16.75 -19.53
CA LEU A 104 -2.23 -17.39 -18.23
C LEU A 104 -3.33 -17.20 -17.16
N LEU A 105 -4.31 -16.33 -17.42
CA LEU A 105 -5.47 -16.10 -16.55
C LEU A 105 -6.76 -16.68 -17.13
N ASN A 106 -6.70 -17.67 -18.03
CA ASN A 106 -7.85 -18.26 -18.71
C ASN A 106 -8.76 -17.21 -19.37
N GLY A 107 -8.18 -16.17 -19.96
CA GLY A 107 -8.91 -15.09 -20.61
C GLY A 107 -9.58 -14.09 -19.66
N LYS A 108 -9.32 -14.15 -18.34
CA LYS A 108 -9.76 -13.12 -17.40
C LYS A 108 -9.02 -11.81 -17.63
N LYS A 109 -9.65 -10.71 -17.22
CA LYS A 109 -9.07 -9.36 -17.22
C LYS A 109 -7.75 -9.31 -16.45
N VAL A 110 -6.69 -8.86 -17.11
CA VAL A 110 -5.34 -8.70 -16.52
C VAL A 110 -5.18 -7.40 -15.79
N ASP A 111 -5.68 -6.31 -16.37
CA ASP A 111 -5.74 -5.05 -15.69
C ASP A 111 -7.06 -4.92 -14.95
N ARG A 112 -6.91 -4.86 -13.64
CA ARG A 112 -7.95 -4.63 -12.64
C ARG A 112 -7.35 -3.77 -11.52
N TYR A 113 -6.29 -3.02 -11.87
CA TYR A 113 -5.36 -2.40 -10.94
C TYR A 113 -5.11 -0.93 -11.25
N SER A 114 -5.11 -0.53 -12.52
CA SER A 114 -4.90 0.86 -12.89
C SER A 114 -5.97 1.79 -12.31
N PHE A 115 -5.57 2.96 -11.83
CA PHE A 115 -6.49 3.94 -11.22
C PHE A 115 -5.96 5.37 -11.35
N LEU A 116 -6.80 6.34 -10.97
CA LEU A 116 -6.44 7.75 -10.85
C LEU A 116 -6.40 8.17 -9.38
N ASP A 117 -5.35 8.86 -8.97
CA ASP A 117 -5.31 9.58 -7.70
C ASP A 117 -5.53 11.08 -7.95
N ARG A 118 -6.73 11.56 -7.64
CA ARG A 118 -7.08 13.00 -7.75
C ARG A 118 -6.68 13.82 -6.52
N THR A 119 -6.22 13.16 -5.46
CA THR A 119 -6.03 13.78 -4.13
C THR A 119 -4.58 13.82 -3.67
N GLY A 120 -3.69 13.08 -4.32
CA GLY A 120 -2.30 12.88 -3.89
C GLY A 120 -2.20 12.00 -2.63
N ALA A 121 -3.23 11.19 -2.35
CA ALA A 121 -3.25 10.29 -1.20
C ALA A 121 -2.16 9.21 -1.32
N VAL A 122 -1.88 8.72 -2.53
CA VAL A 122 -0.89 7.67 -2.77
C VAL A 122 0.52 8.19 -2.56
N SER A 123 0.87 9.35 -3.14
CA SER A 123 2.18 9.96 -2.91
C SER A 123 2.35 10.37 -1.45
N SER A 124 1.32 10.93 -0.81
CA SER A 124 1.33 11.23 0.64
C SER A 124 1.61 9.97 1.49
N GLN A 125 0.96 8.85 1.18
CA GLN A 125 1.16 7.58 1.88
C GLN A 125 2.54 6.97 1.59
N ILE A 126 2.87 6.75 0.32
CA ILE A 126 4.01 5.92 -0.10
C ILE A 126 5.32 6.70 -0.10
N GLU A 127 5.32 7.98 -0.48
CA GLU A 127 6.54 8.82 -0.47
C GLU A 127 6.67 9.61 0.82
N GLY A 128 5.53 10.12 1.31
CA GLY A 128 5.49 10.96 2.51
C GLY A 128 5.47 10.17 3.82
N GLY A 129 5.06 8.89 3.79
CA GLY A 129 4.81 8.11 5.00
C GLY A 129 3.74 8.75 5.89
N GLN A 130 2.77 9.45 5.27
CA GLN A 130 1.74 10.22 5.95
C GLN A 130 0.36 9.68 5.63
N LEU A 131 -0.50 9.64 6.65
CA LEU A 131 -1.90 9.25 6.52
C LEU A 131 -2.80 10.26 7.26
N GLY A 132 -4.03 10.39 6.78
CA GLY A 132 -5.02 11.37 7.24
C GLY A 132 -6.31 10.76 7.75
N ASP A 133 -6.23 9.76 8.62
CA ASP A 133 -7.38 8.97 9.07
C ASP A 133 -7.31 8.66 10.59
N LYS A 134 -8.06 7.64 11.05
CA LYS A 134 -8.05 7.19 12.45
C LYS A 134 -6.87 6.27 12.77
N GLY A 135 -6.26 5.69 11.74
CA GLY A 135 -5.06 4.85 11.72
C GLY A 135 -5.15 3.50 12.39
N PHE A 136 -6.27 2.81 12.17
CA PHE A 136 -6.46 1.39 12.44
C PHE A 136 -7.42 0.80 11.41
N ASP A 137 -7.39 -0.52 11.27
CA ASP A 137 -8.31 -1.25 10.40
C ASP A 137 -8.94 -2.42 11.16
N ILE A 138 -10.03 -2.91 10.61
CA ILE A 138 -10.91 -3.89 11.25
C ILE A 138 -11.18 -5.06 10.32
N ARG A 139 -11.77 -6.13 10.86
CA ARG A 139 -12.26 -7.26 10.09
C ARG A 139 -13.35 -8.02 10.83
N TRP A 140 -14.35 -8.50 10.09
CA TRP A 140 -15.28 -9.49 10.61
C TRP A 140 -14.64 -10.88 10.56
N ALA A 141 -14.70 -11.61 11.67
CA ALA A 141 -14.12 -12.93 11.78
C ALA A 141 -15.14 -13.94 12.30
N GLY A 142 -15.08 -15.15 11.77
CA GLY A 142 -15.95 -16.25 12.15
C GLY A 142 -15.44 -16.95 13.41
N SER A 143 -16.34 -17.28 14.31
CA SER A 143 -16.05 -18.14 15.46
C SER A 143 -15.66 -19.55 14.99
N THR A 144 -14.66 -20.15 15.63
CA THR A 144 -14.32 -21.56 15.41
C THR A 144 -15.32 -22.54 16.05
N LYS A 145 -16.28 -22.06 16.84
CA LYS A 145 -17.27 -22.88 17.59
C LYS A 145 -18.72 -22.70 17.15
N SER A 146 -19.02 -21.67 16.39
CA SER A 146 -20.39 -21.25 16.06
C SER A 146 -20.41 -20.52 14.74
N ASP A 147 -21.58 -20.43 14.10
CA ASP A 147 -21.79 -19.68 12.86
C ASP A 147 -21.87 -18.15 13.08
N SER A 148 -21.35 -17.67 14.21
CA SER A 148 -21.35 -16.25 14.58
C SER A 148 -20.14 -15.52 14.03
N THR A 149 -20.34 -14.29 13.59
CA THR A 149 -19.27 -13.35 13.21
C THR A 149 -19.12 -12.24 14.26
N SER A 150 -17.88 -11.81 14.48
CA SER A 150 -17.53 -10.71 15.38
C SER A 150 -16.55 -9.76 14.69
N LEU A 151 -16.57 -8.48 15.05
CA LEU A 151 -15.72 -7.45 14.46
C LEU A 151 -14.48 -7.20 15.33
N PHE A 152 -13.29 -7.21 14.74
CA PHE A 152 -12.02 -7.04 15.44
C PHE A 152 -11.14 -6.00 14.79
N VAL A 153 -10.29 -5.34 15.57
CA VAL A 153 -9.16 -4.56 15.06
C VAL A 153 -8.06 -5.52 14.58
N ILE A 154 -7.59 -5.35 13.35
CA ILE A 154 -6.55 -6.21 12.75
C ILE A 154 -5.16 -5.57 12.78
N TRP A 155 -5.08 -4.24 12.81
CA TRP A 155 -3.86 -3.48 13.04
C TRP A 155 -4.20 -2.05 13.48
N ALA A 156 -3.24 -1.38 14.13
CA ALA A 156 -3.29 0.04 14.45
C ALA A 156 -1.86 0.62 14.42
N TYR A 157 -1.68 1.78 13.79
CA TYR A 157 -0.39 2.48 13.79
C TYR A 157 -0.18 3.19 15.12
N ALA A 158 0.98 3.02 15.75
CA ALA A 158 1.24 3.59 17.09
C ALA A 158 1.10 5.12 17.16
N ALA A 159 1.49 5.83 16.08
CA ALA A 159 1.43 7.29 16.00
C ALA A 159 0.05 7.84 15.58
N SER A 160 -0.91 6.99 15.24
CA SER A 160 -2.23 7.42 14.79
C SER A 160 -3.15 7.82 15.94
N PRO A 161 -4.28 8.52 15.68
CA PRO A 161 -5.28 8.80 16.71
C PRO A 161 -5.75 7.56 17.50
N ALA A 162 -5.95 6.42 16.82
CA ALA A 162 -6.31 5.17 17.47
C ALA A 162 -5.15 4.59 18.29
N GLY A 163 -3.93 4.58 17.74
CA GLY A 163 -2.74 4.08 18.43
C GLY A 163 -2.41 4.89 19.69
N LEU A 164 -2.50 6.23 19.61
CA LEU A 164 -2.34 7.13 20.76
C LEU A 164 -3.43 6.95 21.82
N SER A 165 -4.60 6.45 21.43
CA SER A 165 -5.69 6.06 22.35
C SER A 165 -5.51 4.63 22.89
N GLY A 166 -4.42 3.94 22.52
CA GLY A 166 -4.07 2.60 22.98
C GLY A 166 -4.78 1.47 22.25
N VAL A 167 -5.48 1.74 21.13
CA VAL A 167 -6.13 0.70 20.31
C VAL A 167 -5.08 -0.24 19.75
N GLN A 168 -5.35 -1.55 19.80
CA GLN A 168 -4.43 -2.58 19.34
C GLN A 168 -5.19 -3.66 18.55
N ARG A 169 -4.43 -4.41 17.74
CA ARG A 169 -4.90 -5.67 17.15
C ARG A 169 -5.46 -6.60 18.22
N GLY A 170 -6.50 -7.35 17.88
CA GLY A 170 -7.13 -8.31 18.80
C GLY A 170 -8.31 -7.74 19.56
N TRP A 171 -8.50 -6.42 19.57
CA TRP A 171 -9.62 -5.80 20.28
C TRP A 171 -10.92 -6.02 19.50
N GLN A 172 -11.94 -6.56 20.17
CA GLN A 172 -13.25 -6.74 19.58
C GLN A 172 -14.00 -5.40 19.61
N ILE A 173 -14.64 -5.02 18.51
CA ILE A 173 -15.57 -3.89 18.46
C ILE A 173 -16.97 -4.42 18.70
N THR A 174 -17.64 -3.93 19.75
CA THR A 174 -18.98 -4.37 20.16
C THR A 174 -20.06 -3.31 19.88
N ALA A 175 -19.66 -2.05 19.67
CA ALA A 175 -20.56 -1.00 19.22
C ALA A 175 -19.82 0.09 18.43
N VAL A 176 -20.54 0.75 17.55
CA VAL A 176 -20.09 1.93 16.81
C VAL A 176 -21.14 3.02 16.94
N ASN A 177 -20.75 4.22 17.40
CA ASN A 177 -21.63 5.35 17.71
C ASN A 177 -22.82 4.95 18.60
N GLY A 178 -22.56 4.14 19.64
CA GLY A 178 -23.56 3.63 20.58
C GLY A 178 -24.45 2.49 20.04
N ASN A 179 -24.40 2.19 18.74
CA ASN A 179 -25.17 1.10 18.14
C ASN A 179 -24.37 -0.22 18.20
N LYS A 180 -24.92 -1.18 18.94
CA LYS A 180 -24.35 -2.52 19.19
C LYS A 180 -24.51 -3.50 18.02
N ASN A 181 -25.31 -3.19 17.00
CA ASN A 181 -25.52 -4.08 15.86
C ASN A 181 -24.37 -3.94 14.85
N VAL A 182 -23.20 -4.45 15.19
CA VAL A 182 -21.98 -4.46 14.35
C VAL A 182 -21.80 -5.78 13.60
N GLY A 183 -22.83 -6.63 13.55
CA GLY A 183 -22.80 -7.90 12.82
C GLY A 183 -22.67 -7.71 11.31
N TYR A 184 -22.09 -8.70 10.65
CA TYR A 184 -21.95 -8.69 9.20
C TYR A 184 -23.30 -8.95 8.51
N ASP A 185 -23.74 -8.06 7.62
CA ASP A 185 -25.04 -8.12 6.93
C ASP A 185 -24.98 -7.84 5.41
N GLY A 186 -23.79 -7.90 4.79
CA GLY A 186 -23.62 -7.71 3.35
C GLY A 186 -23.80 -9.01 2.54
N PRO A 187 -24.24 -8.94 1.27
CA PRO A 187 -24.06 -10.00 0.28
C PRO A 187 -22.58 -10.33 0.04
N GLY A 188 -22.27 -11.63 -0.08
CA GLY A 188 -20.90 -12.07 -0.22
C GLY A 188 -20.08 -11.69 1.02
N TYR A 189 -18.81 -11.38 0.83
CA TYR A 189 -18.02 -10.74 1.88
C TYR A 189 -17.42 -9.46 1.35
N LEU A 190 -17.72 -8.34 2.00
CA LEU A 190 -17.19 -7.00 1.71
C LEU A 190 -17.69 -6.30 0.45
N ASP A 191 -18.88 -6.63 -0.05
CA ASP A 191 -19.50 -5.78 -1.08
C ASP A 191 -19.94 -4.41 -0.54
N GLY A 192 -19.90 -4.24 0.79
CA GLY A 192 -20.26 -3.00 1.46
C GLY A 192 -21.73 -2.64 1.31
N THR A 193 -22.63 -3.52 0.87
CA THR A 193 -24.03 -3.12 0.61
C THR A 193 -24.96 -3.34 1.80
N GLY A 194 -24.54 -4.13 2.80
CA GLY A 194 -25.25 -4.32 4.07
C GLY A 194 -25.37 -3.02 4.89
N THR A 195 -26.45 -2.86 5.66
CA THR A 195 -26.71 -1.64 6.44
C THR A 195 -25.72 -1.48 7.61
N ASN A 196 -25.44 -2.55 8.34
CA ASN A 196 -24.49 -2.55 9.45
C ASN A 196 -23.07 -2.38 8.93
N VAL A 197 -22.71 -3.10 7.86
CA VAL A 197 -21.40 -2.98 7.20
C VAL A 197 -21.16 -1.54 6.75
N ASN A 198 -22.09 -0.92 6.02
CA ASN A 198 -22.01 0.47 5.59
C ASN A 198 -21.82 1.44 6.76
N ARG A 199 -22.59 1.25 7.83
CA ARG A 199 -22.49 2.10 9.02
C ARG A 199 -21.11 2.00 9.69
N VAL A 200 -20.58 0.80 9.84
CA VAL A 200 -19.24 0.56 10.42
C VAL A 200 -18.17 1.18 9.52
N ILE A 201 -18.24 0.94 8.20
CA ILE A 201 -17.34 1.51 7.19
C ILE A 201 -17.36 3.04 7.22
N ASN A 202 -18.54 3.66 7.22
CA ASN A 202 -18.69 5.11 7.23
C ASN A 202 -18.17 5.72 8.54
N ALA A 203 -18.31 5.01 9.66
CA ALA A 203 -17.74 5.45 10.93
C ALA A 203 -16.21 5.35 10.96
N LEU A 204 -15.63 4.32 10.34
CA LEU A 204 -14.18 4.13 10.30
C LEU A 204 -13.50 5.10 9.30
N TYR A 205 -14.00 5.19 8.07
CA TYR A 205 -13.30 5.87 6.97
C TYR A 205 -14.01 7.12 6.42
N GLY A 206 -15.29 7.32 6.75
CA GLY A 206 -16.05 8.47 6.26
C GLY A 206 -15.96 9.66 7.19
N GLY A 207 -16.64 9.56 8.33
CA GLY A 207 -16.84 10.68 9.26
C GLY A 207 -15.55 11.14 9.96
N ASN A 208 -15.45 12.45 10.21
CA ASN A 208 -14.32 13.05 10.92
C ASN A 208 -14.06 12.41 12.29
N ALA A 209 -15.10 12.04 13.03
CA ALA A 209 -14.99 11.36 14.31
C ALA A 209 -16.04 10.25 14.44
N ALA A 210 -15.69 9.18 15.16
CA ALA A 210 -16.62 8.12 15.53
C ALA A 210 -16.26 7.52 16.89
N ALA A 211 -17.27 7.09 17.63
CA ALA A 211 -17.11 6.38 18.90
C ALA A 211 -17.13 4.86 18.68
N PHE A 212 -16.14 4.15 19.20
CA PHE A 212 -16.02 2.70 19.13
C PHE A 212 -16.01 2.13 20.54
N THR A 213 -16.85 1.13 20.82
CA THR A 213 -16.81 0.37 22.07
C THR A 213 -15.98 -0.89 21.83
N PHE A 214 -14.90 -1.03 22.60
CA PHE A 214 -13.95 -2.12 22.51
C PHE A 214 -14.08 -3.07 23.70
N ALA A 215 -14.21 -4.36 23.41
CA ALA A 215 -14.10 -5.45 24.38
C ALA A 215 -12.73 -6.14 24.26
N ARG A 216 -12.14 -6.53 25.40
CA ARG A 216 -10.78 -7.10 25.49
C ARG A 216 -10.77 -8.20 26.55
N GLU A 217 -9.98 -9.24 26.32
CA GLU A 217 -9.84 -10.35 27.26
C GLU A 217 -9.46 -9.85 28.67
N GLY A 218 -10.29 -10.19 29.67
CA GLY A 218 -10.05 -9.85 31.07
C GLY A 218 -10.15 -8.36 31.43
N LYS A 219 -10.66 -7.49 30.55
CA LYS A 219 -10.81 -6.04 30.81
C LYS A 219 -12.24 -5.57 30.58
N PRO A 220 -12.69 -4.52 31.28
CA PRO A 220 -13.98 -3.90 31.00
C PRO A 220 -14.02 -3.29 29.60
N ASP A 221 -15.21 -3.29 29.00
CA ASP A 221 -15.50 -2.60 27.76
C ASP A 221 -15.15 -1.11 27.89
N THR A 222 -14.56 -0.54 26.85
CA THR A 222 -14.17 0.88 26.84
C THR A 222 -14.66 1.52 25.56
N THR A 223 -15.35 2.65 25.67
CA THR A 223 -15.75 3.45 24.52
C THR A 223 -14.75 4.58 24.31
N ILE A 224 -14.20 4.67 23.09
CA ILE A 224 -13.22 5.68 22.70
C ILE A 224 -13.77 6.43 21.49
N THR A 225 -13.77 7.76 21.54
CA THR A 225 -14.07 8.59 20.37
C THR A 225 -12.77 8.91 19.65
N ILE A 226 -12.67 8.50 18.39
CA ILE A 226 -11.47 8.63 17.58
C ILE A 226 -11.76 9.56 16.39
N SER A 227 -10.97 10.63 16.28
CA SER A 227 -11.06 11.60 15.19
C SER A 227 -9.95 11.37 14.17
N ASN A 228 -10.20 11.71 12.90
CA ASN A 228 -9.18 11.70 11.87
C ASN A 228 -8.13 12.76 12.21
N ALA A 229 -6.86 12.43 11.99
CA ALA A 229 -5.77 13.38 12.04
C ALA A 229 -4.71 12.99 11.03
N GLN A 230 -3.89 13.96 10.63
CA GLN A 230 -2.67 13.68 9.89
C GLN A 230 -1.60 13.14 10.84
N TYR A 231 -0.94 12.06 10.45
CA TYR A 231 0.16 11.46 11.22
C TYR A 231 1.19 10.83 10.29
N SER A 232 2.46 10.88 10.69
CA SER A 232 3.52 10.07 10.08
C SER A 232 3.48 8.68 10.69
N PHE A 233 3.46 7.64 9.87
CA PHE A 233 3.32 6.27 10.36
C PHE A 233 4.62 5.47 10.23
N ASN A 234 4.82 4.54 11.16
CA ASN A 234 5.86 3.54 11.08
C ASN A 234 5.28 2.30 10.36
N PRO A 235 5.85 1.84 9.24
CA PRO A 235 5.35 0.65 8.56
C PRO A 235 5.57 -0.64 9.39
N ILE A 236 6.44 -0.60 10.40
CA ILE A 236 6.67 -1.70 11.34
C ILE A 236 5.68 -1.58 12.50
N LEU A 237 4.77 -2.55 12.62
CA LEU A 237 3.76 -2.58 13.68
C LEU A 237 4.24 -3.25 14.97
N PHE A 238 5.18 -4.19 14.84
CA PHE A 238 5.70 -4.98 15.95
C PHE A 238 7.04 -5.60 15.56
N ASP A 239 7.98 -5.69 16.49
CA ASP A 239 9.20 -6.44 16.31
C ASP A 239 9.69 -7.06 17.64
N THR A 240 10.27 -8.26 17.56
CA THR A 240 10.85 -8.93 18.71
C THR A 240 11.92 -9.94 18.30
N VAL A 241 12.69 -10.42 19.28
CA VAL A 241 13.61 -11.55 19.10
C VAL A 241 13.16 -12.66 20.04
N TYR A 242 12.88 -13.83 19.47
CA TYR A 242 12.62 -15.05 20.22
C TYR A 242 13.91 -15.85 20.37
N ASN A 243 14.08 -16.54 21.50
CA ASN A 243 15.11 -17.56 21.66
C ASN A 243 14.45 -18.94 21.66
N LEU A 244 14.71 -19.72 20.61
CA LEU A 244 14.22 -21.08 20.44
C LEU A 244 15.37 -22.06 20.65
N SER A 245 15.48 -22.59 21.88
CA SER A 245 16.52 -23.58 22.25
C SER A 245 17.94 -23.14 21.90
N GLY A 246 18.28 -21.87 22.15
CA GLY A 246 19.60 -21.30 21.85
C GLY A 246 19.74 -20.67 20.46
N THR A 247 18.74 -20.79 19.59
CA THR A 247 18.69 -20.09 18.30
C THR A 247 17.87 -18.81 18.41
N ASN A 248 18.47 -17.66 18.10
CA ASN A 248 17.75 -16.39 18.08
C ASN A 248 17.01 -16.22 16.74
N VAL A 249 15.73 -15.87 16.82
CA VAL A 249 14.81 -15.68 15.69
C VAL A 249 14.26 -14.27 15.72
N GLY A 250 14.48 -13.50 14.66
CA GLY A 250 13.86 -12.18 14.51
C GLY A 250 12.42 -12.34 14.04
N TYR A 251 11.50 -11.56 14.59
CA TYR A 251 10.12 -11.45 14.12
C TYR A 251 9.76 -10.00 13.93
N VAL A 252 9.25 -9.64 12.76
CA VAL A 252 8.81 -8.28 12.42
C VAL A 252 7.47 -8.32 11.68
N VAL A 253 6.55 -7.45 12.07
CA VAL A 253 5.27 -7.23 11.38
C VAL A 253 5.41 -5.98 10.51
N TYR A 254 5.41 -6.18 9.19
CA TYR A 254 5.68 -5.15 8.21
C TYR A 254 4.46 -4.87 7.34
N ASN A 255 3.83 -3.71 7.54
CA ASN A 255 2.47 -3.45 7.07
C ASN A 255 2.37 -2.59 5.80
N SER A 256 3.45 -1.94 5.37
CA SER A 256 3.47 -1.15 4.12
C SER A 256 4.89 -0.90 3.63
N PHE A 257 5.12 -0.97 2.32
CA PHE A 257 6.39 -0.58 1.71
C PHE A 257 6.41 0.92 1.45
N VAL A 258 6.41 1.74 2.51
CA VAL A 258 6.67 3.18 2.37
C VAL A 258 8.10 3.38 1.91
N SER A 259 8.30 4.29 0.96
CA SER A 259 9.59 4.57 0.34
C SER A 259 10.68 4.84 1.37
N VAL A 260 11.79 4.12 1.26
CA VAL A 260 13.01 4.34 2.07
C VAL A 260 13.89 5.47 1.51
N TYR A 261 13.68 5.85 0.25
CA TYR A 261 14.38 6.95 -0.42
C TYR A 261 13.42 7.77 -1.28
N ASN A 262 13.48 9.09 -1.16
CA ASN A 262 12.87 9.99 -2.13
C ASN A 262 13.91 10.43 -3.15
N TYR A 263 13.49 10.69 -4.38
CA TYR A 263 14.37 11.04 -5.49
C TYR A 263 14.06 12.44 -5.99
N ASP A 264 15.10 13.26 -6.20
CA ASP A 264 14.94 14.52 -6.92
C ASP A 264 14.88 14.30 -8.45
N ASN A 265 14.62 15.37 -9.20
CA ASN A 265 14.55 15.33 -10.67
C ASN A 265 15.88 14.96 -11.36
N LYS A 266 16.97 14.81 -10.60
CA LYS A 266 18.28 14.39 -11.09
C LYS A 266 18.62 12.95 -10.65
N GLY A 267 17.71 12.29 -9.92
CA GLY A 267 17.90 10.94 -9.39
C GLY A 267 18.70 10.89 -8.09
N ASN A 268 18.96 12.01 -7.42
CA ASN A 268 19.64 12.00 -6.13
C ASN A 268 18.69 11.46 -5.05
N GLU A 269 19.19 10.52 -4.25
CA GLU A 269 18.43 9.83 -3.22
C GLU A 269 18.51 10.56 -1.88
N THR A 270 17.38 10.70 -1.20
CA THR A 270 17.30 11.21 0.18
C THR A 270 16.61 10.18 1.07
N PRO A 271 17.27 9.67 2.13
CA PRO A 271 16.67 8.72 3.07
C PRO A 271 15.41 9.29 3.74
N THR A 272 14.41 8.43 3.94
CA THR A 272 13.16 8.79 4.65
C THR A 272 13.16 8.25 6.09
N ALA A 273 12.13 8.62 6.86
CA ALA A 273 11.92 8.06 8.20
C ALA A 273 11.73 6.53 8.19
N ALA A 274 11.12 5.98 7.14
CA ALA A 274 10.92 4.54 6.98
C ALA A 274 12.27 3.80 6.96
N LYS A 275 13.29 4.36 6.28
CA LYS A 275 14.63 3.78 6.29
C LYS A 275 15.20 3.67 7.70
N THR A 276 15.13 4.74 8.49
CA THR A 276 15.61 4.74 9.87
C THR A 276 14.86 3.72 10.75
N GLN A 277 13.55 3.58 10.56
CA GLN A 277 12.73 2.61 11.29
C GLN A 277 13.14 1.16 10.97
N ILE A 278 13.37 0.85 9.68
CA ILE A 278 13.87 -0.45 9.22
C ILE A 278 15.29 -0.71 9.76
N ASP A 279 16.18 0.29 9.66
CA ASP A 279 17.56 0.19 10.17
C ASP A 279 17.59 -0.15 11.65
N ASN A 280 16.73 0.46 12.47
CA ASN A 280 16.68 0.18 13.91
C ASN A 280 16.33 -1.29 14.21
N VAL A 281 15.35 -1.85 13.49
CA VAL A 281 14.92 -3.25 13.68
C VAL A 281 15.98 -4.23 13.17
N PHE A 282 16.55 -3.98 11.98
CA PHE A 282 17.59 -4.84 11.45
C PHE A 282 18.90 -4.77 12.25
N ASN A 283 19.27 -3.58 12.76
CA ASN A 283 20.40 -3.45 13.70
C ASN A 283 20.16 -4.22 15.00
N LYS A 284 18.93 -4.18 15.55
CA LYS A 284 18.53 -5.00 16.71
C LYS A 284 18.70 -6.50 16.42
N PHE A 285 18.25 -6.95 15.25
CA PHE A 285 18.37 -8.34 14.83
C PHE A 285 19.82 -8.78 14.60
N GLN A 286 20.65 -7.91 14.02
CA GLN A 286 22.08 -8.15 13.84
C GLN A 286 22.80 -8.25 15.18
N ALA A 287 22.52 -7.34 16.11
CA ALA A 287 23.09 -7.35 17.46
C ALA A 287 22.68 -8.62 18.24
N ALA A 288 21.46 -9.10 18.03
CA ALA A 288 20.99 -10.36 18.59
C ALA A 288 21.54 -11.60 17.86
N GLY A 289 22.24 -11.44 16.73
CA GLY A 289 22.83 -12.55 15.98
C GLY A 289 21.80 -13.58 15.50
N ILE A 290 20.62 -13.11 15.07
CA ILE A 290 19.54 -14.00 14.63
C ILE A 290 20.00 -14.94 13.50
N LYS A 291 19.44 -16.15 13.48
CA LYS A 291 19.70 -17.16 12.44
C LYS A 291 18.50 -17.41 11.54
N ASP A 292 17.31 -17.03 12.00
CA ASP A 292 16.08 -17.13 11.24
C ASP A 292 15.33 -15.82 11.39
N LEU A 293 14.65 -15.40 10.32
CA LEU A 293 13.85 -14.19 10.27
C LEU A 293 12.42 -14.56 9.87
N ILE A 294 11.44 -14.07 10.63
CA ILE A 294 10.02 -14.16 10.31
C ILE A 294 9.53 -12.75 9.99
N ILE A 295 9.03 -12.55 8.76
CA ILE A 295 8.44 -11.30 8.29
C ILE A 295 6.95 -11.53 8.09
N ASP A 296 6.12 -10.78 8.80
CA ASP A 296 4.67 -10.85 8.72
C ASP A 296 4.14 -9.74 7.83
N GLU A 297 3.78 -10.13 6.62
CA GLU A 297 3.27 -9.26 5.55
C GLU A 297 1.80 -9.57 5.26
N ARG A 298 1.09 -10.21 6.20
CA ARG A 298 -0.26 -10.75 5.96
C ARG A 298 -1.26 -9.68 5.55
N TYR A 299 -1.02 -8.40 5.81
CA TYR A 299 -1.87 -7.28 5.39
C TYR A 299 -1.16 -6.25 4.53
N ASN A 300 0.01 -6.57 4.00
CA ASN A 300 0.85 -5.61 3.31
C ASN A 300 0.48 -5.48 1.82
N GLY A 301 -0.20 -4.39 1.48
CA GLY A 301 -0.61 -4.07 0.10
C GLY A 301 0.53 -3.69 -0.87
N GLY A 302 1.79 -3.72 -0.44
CA GLY A 302 2.94 -3.30 -1.23
C GLY A 302 3.32 -1.83 -0.98
N GLY A 303 3.78 -1.15 -2.02
CA GLY A 303 4.30 0.22 -1.98
C GLY A 303 5.52 0.44 -2.87
N ALA A 304 6.54 1.14 -2.38
CA ALA A 304 7.73 1.51 -3.15
C ALA A 304 8.64 0.30 -3.45
N VAL A 305 9.03 0.15 -4.71
CA VAL A 305 9.99 -0.89 -5.16
C VAL A 305 11.35 -0.74 -4.50
N ASN A 306 11.82 0.49 -4.27
CA ASN A 306 13.10 0.73 -3.59
C ASN A 306 13.16 0.15 -2.16
N THR A 307 12.01 -0.05 -1.53
CA THR A 307 11.91 -0.59 -0.18
C THR A 307 11.98 -2.10 -0.21
N ALA A 308 11.41 -2.72 -1.26
CA ALA A 308 11.61 -4.15 -1.53
C ALA A 308 13.08 -4.45 -1.79
N GLU A 309 13.74 -3.66 -2.64
CA GLU A 309 15.18 -3.79 -2.88
C GLU A 309 16.02 -3.61 -1.61
N TYR A 310 15.65 -2.65 -0.76
CA TYR A 310 16.37 -2.41 0.48
C TYR A 310 16.25 -3.58 1.46
N LEU A 311 15.04 -4.11 1.65
CA LEU A 311 14.81 -5.29 2.47
C LEU A 311 15.52 -6.52 1.90
N ASP A 312 15.43 -6.74 0.59
CA ASP A 312 16.12 -7.84 -0.11
C ASP A 312 17.62 -7.81 0.16
N ASN A 313 18.23 -6.62 0.11
CA ASN A 313 19.65 -6.45 0.38
C ASN A 313 20.02 -6.65 1.87
N LEU A 314 19.14 -6.32 2.81
CA LEU A 314 19.32 -6.60 4.23
C LEU A 314 19.23 -8.12 4.54
N ILE A 315 18.41 -8.86 3.79
CA ILE A 315 18.06 -10.26 4.06
C ILE A 315 18.94 -11.25 3.28
N ALA A 316 19.21 -11.00 1.99
CA ALA A 316 19.91 -11.91 1.10
C ALA A 316 21.29 -12.32 1.65
N PRO A 317 21.81 -13.51 1.31
CA PRO A 317 23.16 -13.91 1.71
C PRO A 317 24.23 -13.10 0.96
N SER A 318 25.42 -12.98 1.54
CA SER A 318 26.54 -12.22 0.95
C SER A 318 26.89 -12.70 -0.48
N GLY A 319 26.78 -14.00 -0.74
CA GLY A 319 27.05 -14.62 -2.04
C GLY A 319 26.07 -14.24 -3.15
N ALA A 320 24.92 -13.62 -2.84
CA ALA A 320 24.00 -13.10 -3.85
C ALA A 320 24.49 -11.79 -4.49
N THR A 321 25.43 -11.06 -3.84
CA THR A 321 25.92 -9.75 -4.29
C THR A 321 26.41 -9.78 -5.73
N GLY A 322 25.94 -8.85 -6.55
CA GLY A 322 26.26 -8.76 -7.99
C GLY A 322 25.40 -9.67 -8.88
N GLY A 323 24.68 -10.64 -8.30
CA GLY A 323 23.65 -11.41 -8.99
C GLY A 323 22.39 -10.58 -9.27
N ILE A 324 21.60 -11.01 -10.25
CA ILE A 324 20.33 -10.35 -10.59
C ILE A 324 19.35 -10.53 -9.44
N MET A 325 18.78 -9.43 -8.96
CA MET A 325 17.64 -9.43 -8.04
C MET A 325 16.36 -9.64 -8.85
N TYR A 326 16.10 -8.73 -9.79
CA TYR A 326 15.06 -8.87 -10.79
C TYR A 326 15.41 -8.09 -12.06
N THR A 327 14.68 -8.38 -13.13
CA THR A 327 14.70 -7.65 -14.39
C THR A 327 13.30 -7.11 -14.68
N TYR A 328 13.24 -5.84 -15.08
CA TYR A 328 12.01 -5.23 -15.59
C TYR A 328 11.65 -5.79 -16.97
N SER A 329 10.36 -6.09 -17.15
CA SER A 329 9.77 -6.35 -18.46
C SER A 329 8.70 -5.29 -18.73
N PHE A 330 8.82 -4.63 -19.88
CA PHE A 330 7.88 -3.61 -20.34
C PHE A 330 7.20 -4.06 -21.63
N ASN A 331 6.31 -3.22 -22.16
CA ASN A 331 5.86 -3.40 -23.54
C ASN A 331 7.03 -3.20 -24.53
N THR A 332 6.94 -3.81 -25.72
CA THR A 332 8.04 -3.81 -26.71
C THR A 332 8.53 -2.42 -27.12
N PRO A 333 7.65 -1.44 -27.46
CA PRO A 333 8.09 -0.08 -27.74
C PRO A 333 8.90 0.55 -26.60
N LEU A 334 8.42 0.41 -25.36
CA LEU A 334 9.07 1.01 -24.19
C LEU A 334 10.40 0.31 -23.85
N GLU A 335 10.49 -1.03 -23.99
CA GLU A 335 11.77 -1.73 -23.86
C GLU A 335 12.80 -1.27 -24.91
N ASN A 336 12.37 -1.11 -26.17
CA ASN A 336 13.26 -0.64 -27.23
C ASN A 336 13.77 0.78 -26.96
N TYR A 337 12.91 1.63 -26.40
CA TYR A 337 13.30 2.95 -25.95
C TYR A 337 14.39 2.88 -24.87
N TYR A 338 14.18 2.12 -23.79
CA TYR A 338 15.20 1.99 -22.74
C TYR A 338 16.52 1.40 -23.26
N LYS A 339 16.46 0.41 -24.15
CA LYS A 339 17.66 -0.14 -24.82
C LYS A 339 18.38 0.92 -25.66
N SER A 340 17.65 1.79 -26.36
CA SER A 340 18.25 2.90 -27.12
C SER A 340 18.95 3.95 -26.24
N GLN A 341 18.55 4.05 -24.96
CA GLN A 341 19.18 4.92 -23.96
C GLN A 341 20.33 4.22 -23.20
N ASN A 342 20.69 2.98 -23.56
CA ASN A 342 21.64 2.13 -22.83
C ASN A 342 21.27 1.90 -21.35
N SER A 343 19.97 1.91 -21.02
CA SER A 343 19.50 1.64 -19.66
C SER A 343 19.60 0.14 -19.33
N ASP A 344 20.19 -0.19 -18.18
CA ASP A 344 20.12 -1.55 -17.63
C ASP A 344 18.75 -1.75 -16.97
N LEU A 345 18.01 -2.74 -17.46
CA LEU A 345 16.69 -3.09 -16.91
C LEU A 345 16.79 -4.11 -15.77
N SER A 346 18.01 -4.56 -15.43
CA SER A 346 18.25 -5.49 -14.33
C SER A 346 18.73 -4.75 -13.09
N VAL A 347 18.10 -5.06 -11.97
CA VAL A 347 18.57 -4.66 -10.64
C VAL A 347 19.37 -5.81 -10.05
N LYS A 348 20.49 -5.50 -9.40
CA LYS A 348 21.40 -6.50 -8.81
C LYS A 348 21.41 -6.39 -7.30
N PHE A 349 21.56 -7.53 -6.62
CA PHE A 349 21.77 -7.56 -5.18
C PHE A 349 23.05 -6.81 -4.79
N GLN A 350 22.95 -6.04 -3.71
CA GLN A 350 24.03 -5.31 -3.06
C GLN A 350 23.87 -5.49 -1.54
N LYS A 351 24.41 -6.59 -1.00
CA LYS A 351 24.23 -6.97 0.41
C LYS A 351 24.46 -5.79 1.36
N GLN A 352 23.50 -5.56 2.25
CA GLN A 352 23.57 -4.60 3.34
C GLN A 352 23.56 -5.32 4.69
N GLY A 353 24.33 -4.81 5.66
CA GLY A 353 24.45 -5.43 6.98
C GLY A 353 25.17 -6.79 6.95
N ASN A 354 25.10 -7.52 8.07
CA ASN A 354 25.85 -8.75 8.32
C ASN A 354 24.98 -9.93 8.77
N LEU A 355 23.66 -9.85 8.60
CA LEU A 355 22.79 -11.00 8.84
C LEU A 355 23.20 -12.17 7.93
N ALA A 356 23.35 -13.33 8.56
CA ALA A 356 23.63 -14.60 7.91
C ALA A 356 22.55 -15.58 8.35
N LEU A 357 21.44 -15.56 7.61
CA LEU A 357 20.22 -16.31 7.91
C LEU A 357 20.28 -17.70 7.29
N ASN A 358 19.74 -18.69 8.01
CA ASN A 358 19.47 -20.02 7.49
C ASN A 358 18.19 -20.01 6.64
N HIS A 359 17.16 -19.34 7.15
CA HIS A 359 15.85 -19.24 6.51
C HIS A 359 15.27 -17.83 6.68
N VAL A 360 14.38 -17.47 5.76
CA VAL A 360 13.40 -16.40 5.96
C VAL A 360 12.00 -16.98 5.79
N PHE A 361 11.14 -16.71 6.77
CA PHE A 361 9.73 -17.09 6.76
C PHE A 361 8.89 -15.85 6.48
N PHE A 362 7.96 -15.94 5.53
CA PHE A 362 6.95 -14.93 5.27
C PHE A 362 5.59 -15.44 5.73
N ILE A 363 4.96 -14.69 6.64
CA ILE A 363 3.54 -14.89 6.95
C ILE A 363 2.75 -14.05 5.96
N VAL A 364 1.96 -14.72 5.13
CA VAL A 364 1.33 -14.13 3.94
C VAL A 364 -0.17 -14.38 3.90
N SER A 365 -0.85 -13.56 3.12
CA SER A 365 -2.25 -13.81 2.77
C SER A 365 -2.62 -13.16 1.44
N ASN A 366 -3.89 -13.21 1.04
CA ASN A 366 -4.41 -12.44 -0.11
C ASN A 366 -4.23 -10.91 0.07
N GLY A 367 -3.84 -10.44 1.26
CA GLY A 367 -3.47 -9.05 1.54
C GLY A 367 -2.02 -8.73 1.23
N THR A 368 -1.17 -9.73 0.99
CA THR A 368 0.24 -9.59 0.60
C THR A 368 0.31 -9.37 -0.91
N VAL A 369 0.65 -8.14 -1.33
CA VAL A 369 0.52 -7.74 -2.73
C VAL A 369 1.77 -7.04 -3.27
N SER A 370 2.10 -7.33 -4.53
CA SER A 370 3.03 -6.56 -5.36
C SER A 370 4.42 -6.36 -4.77
N ALA A 371 4.80 -5.21 -4.21
CA ALA A 371 6.16 -5.02 -3.67
C ALA A 371 6.51 -6.04 -2.57
N ALA A 372 5.51 -6.46 -1.78
CA ALA A 372 5.65 -7.56 -0.82
C ALA A 372 5.93 -8.90 -1.51
N GLU A 373 5.17 -9.21 -2.57
CA GLU A 373 5.39 -10.39 -3.40
C GLU A 373 6.73 -10.34 -4.15
N LEU A 374 7.19 -9.15 -4.54
CA LEU A 374 8.48 -8.93 -5.20
C LEU A 374 9.64 -9.30 -4.27
N THR A 375 9.64 -8.84 -3.02
CA THR A 375 10.63 -9.23 -2.00
C THR A 375 10.71 -10.75 -1.86
N ILE A 376 9.55 -11.42 -1.75
CA ILE A 376 9.49 -12.89 -1.69
C ILE A 376 10.07 -13.51 -2.98
N ASN A 377 9.70 -13.00 -4.16
CA ASN A 377 10.13 -13.53 -5.45
C ASN A 377 11.64 -13.40 -5.69
N ASN A 378 12.22 -12.29 -5.22
CA ASN A 378 13.64 -11.97 -5.40
C ASN A 378 14.52 -12.85 -4.51
N LEU A 379 14.09 -13.13 -3.28
CA LEU A 379 14.86 -13.92 -2.32
C LEU A 379 14.83 -15.43 -2.60
N LYS A 380 13.72 -15.95 -3.17
CA LYS A 380 13.53 -17.39 -3.43
C LYS A 380 14.69 -18.08 -4.16
N PRO A 381 15.30 -17.49 -5.20
CA PRO A 381 16.41 -18.12 -5.91
C PRO A 381 17.76 -18.11 -5.18
N VAL A 382 17.90 -17.30 -4.13
CA VAL A 382 19.20 -17.04 -3.48
C VAL A 382 19.27 -17.52 -2.04
N MET A 383 18.15 -17.89 -1.42
CA MET A 383 18.11 -18.46 -0.05
C MET A 383 16.86 -19.30 0.18
N ASP A 384 16.80 -20.01 1.32
CA ASP A 384 15.61 -20.78 1.69
C ASP A 384 14.50 -19.86 2.23
N VAL A 385 13.46 -19.68 1.42
CA VAL A 385 12.28 -18.86 1.69
C VAL A 385 11.09 -19.77 1.96
N LYS A 386 10.41 -19.59 3.10
CA LYS A 386 9.20 -20.33 3.48
C LYS A 386 7.98 -19.42 3.57
N LEU A 387 6.85 -19.83 3.00
CA LEU A 387 5.58 -19.11 3.09
C LEU A 387 4.60 -19.84 4.01
N ILE A 388 4.02 -19.11 4.95
CA ILE A 388 3.00 -19.60 5.90
C ILE A 388 1.76 -18.72 5.78
N GLY A 389 0.56 -19.30 5.78
CA GLY A 389 -0.69 -18.54 5.75
C GLY A 389 -1.60 -18.94 4.58
N THR A 390 -2.07 -17.98 3.79
CA THR A 390 -2.91 -18.24 2.60
C THR A 390 -2.24 -17.72 1.34
N THR A 391 -2.69 -18.15 0.16
CA THR A 391 -2.17 -17.69 -1.13
C THR A 391 -2.12 -16.17 -1.21
N THR A 392 -1.02 -15.61 -1.72
CA THR A 392 -0.85 -14.16 -1.93
C THR A 392 -1.80 -13.63 -3.00
N TYR A 393 -1.83 -12.31 -3.20
CA TYR A 393 -2.79 -11.70 -4.11
C TYR A 393 -2.53 -12.02 -5.59
N GLY A 394 -1.26 -12.02 -6.02
CA GLY A 394 -0.86 -12.28 -7.40
C GLY A 394 -0.80 -11.04 -8.29
N LYS A 395 -0.09 -10.00 -7.86
CA LYS A 395 0.12 -8.77 -8.65
C LYS A 395 1.61 -8.55 -8.98
N PRO A 396 2.20 -9.30 -9.94
CA PRO A 396 3.60 -9.16 -10.34
C PRO A 396 3.90 -7.92 -11.19
N VAL A 397 3.02 -6.92 -11.16
CA VAL A 397 3.03 -5.75 -12.04
C VAL A 397 2.99 -4.46 -11.23
N GLY A 398 3.59 -3.40 -11.77
CA GLY A 398 3.80 -2.14 -11.07
C GLY A 398 3.51 -0.91 -11.91
N PHE A 399 3.53 0.22 -11.21
CA PHE A 399 3.22 1.54 -11.72
C PHE A 399 4.46 2.43 -11.75
N ILE A 400 4.50 3.29 -12.76
CA ILE A 400 5.31 4.49 -12.80
C ILE A 400 4.30 5.64 -12.70
N PRO A 401 4.34 6.46 -11.64
CA PRO A 401 3.32 7.46 -11.41
C PRO A 401 3.45 8.57 -12.45
N GLN A 402 2.34 8.94 -13.08
CA GLN A 402 2.29 9.98 -14.10
C GLN A 402 1.36 11.12 -13.68
N SER A 403 1.94 12.24 -13.26
CA SER A 403 1.16 13.44 -12.96
C SER A 403 0.60 14.07 -14.24
N ILE A 404 -0.69 14.41 -14.19
CA ILE A 404 -1.43 15.06 -15.27
C ILE A 404 -1.77 16.48 -14.82
N TYR A 405 -1.41 17.44 -15.67
CA TYR A 405 -1.69 18.86 -15.49
C TYR A 405 -2.55 19.36 -16.65
N VAL A 406 -3.49 20.27 -16.36
CA VAL A 406 -4.28 20.97 -17.38
C VAL A 406 -4.00 22.46 -17.32
N VAL A 407 -3.95 23.12 -18.48
CA VAL A 407 -3.70 24.57 -18.53
C VAL A 407 -4.99 25.32 -18.21
N ASN A 408 -4.95 26.12 -17.16
CA ASN A 408 -5.99 27.06 -16.80
C ASN A 408 -6.06 28.18 -17.82
N ASP A 409 -7.17 28.27 -18.54
CA ASP A 409 -7.31 29.25 -19.62
C ASP A 409 -7.38 30.72 -19.15
N THR A 410 -7.63 30.99 -17.87
CA THR A 410 -7.69 32.36 -17.34
C THR A 410 -6.34 32.81 -16.78
N THR A 411 -5.65 31.92 -16.07
CA THR A 411 -4.36 32.25 -15.42
C THR A 411 -3.15 31.85 -16.27
N HIS A 412 -3.37 31.05 -17.31
CA HIS A 412 -2.34 30.39 -18.12
C HIS A 412 -1.36 29.55 -17.28
N GLN A 413 -1.78 29.13 -16.08
CA GLN A 413 -1.02 28.23 -15.20
C GLN A 413 -1.40 26.79 -15.45
N GLU A 414 -0.48 25.87 -15.18
CA GLU A 414 -0.75 24.44 -15.15
C GLU A 414 -1.34 24.07 -13.77
N ASP A 415 -2.56 23.55 -13.78
CA ASP A 415 -3.25 23.03 -12.60
C ASP A 415 -3.11 21.50 -12.59
N HIS A 416 -2.60 20.92 -11.50
CA HIS A 416 -2.59 19.47 -11.29
C HIS A 416 -4.04 18.97 -11.18
N VAL A 417 -4.37 17.88 -11.88
CA VAL A 417 -5.73 17.31 -11.89
C VAL A 417 -5.80 15.89 -11.35
N ALA A 418 -4.77 15.08 -11.60
CA ALA A 418 -4.68 13.70 -11.15
C ALA A 418 -3.27 13.15 -11.38
N ASP A 419 -2.92 12.11 -10.62
CA ASP A 419 -1.84 11.19 -10.95
C ASP A 419 -2.43 9.90 -11.52
N LEU A 420 -1.94 9.48 -12.69
CA LEU A 420 -2.29 8.21 -13.32
C LEU A 420 -1.33 7.12 -12.87
N TYR A 421 -1.92 6.03 -12.36
CA TYR A 421 -1.23 4.79 -12.04
C TYR A 421 -1.71 3.73 -13.03
N ALA A 422 -1.11 3.70 -14.23
CA ALA A 422 -1.35 2.66 -15.22
C ALA A 422 -0.33 1.52 -15.07
N ILE A 423 -0.70 0.26 -15.32
CA ILE A 423 0.29 -0.83 -15.25
C ILE A 423 1.37 -0.63 -16.31
N ASN A 424 2.61 -0.37 -15.90
CA ASN A 424 3.72 -0.06 -16.82
C ASN A 424 4.67 -1.23 -17.01
N PHE A 425 4.95 -1.99 -15.95
CA PHE A 425 5.97 -3.04 -15.95
C PHE A 425 5.54 -4.30 -15.20
N GLN A 426 6.20 -5.40 -15.54
CA GLN A 426 6.28 -6.62 -14.77
C GLN A 426 7.74 -6.82 -14.31
N THR A 427 7.96 -7.61 -13.27
CA THR A 427 9.30 -8.02 -12.81
C THR A 427 9.48 -9.53 -12.88
N VAL A 428 10.68 -10.00 -13.26
CA VAL A 428 11.08 -11.42 -13.17
C VAL A 428 12.39 -11.55 -12.39
N ASN A 429 12.52 -12.57 -11.54
CA ASN A 429 13.74 -12.80 -10.73
C ASN A 429 14.90 -13.39 -11.58
N GLN A 430 16.04 -13.71 -10.95
CA GLN A 430 17.21 -14.28 -11.66
C GLN A 430 16.93 -15.58 -12.45
N LEU A 431 15.86 -16.31 -12.10
CA LEU A 431 15.44 -17.52 -12.80
C LEU A 431 14.38 -17.23 -13.86
N SER A 432 14.18 -15.96 -14.22
CA SER A 432 13.12 -15.49 -15.12
C SER A 432 11.71 -15.85 -14.64
N GLN A 433 11.51 -15.96 -13.32
CA GLN A 433 10.20 -16.24 -12.73
C GLN A 433 9.55 -14.94 -12.24
N GLY A 434 8.32 -14.70 -12.70
CA GLY A 434 7.52 -13.54 -12.30
C GLY A 434 6.04 -13.64 -12.64
N ASN A 435 5.56 -14.82 -13.06
CA ASN A 435 4.19 -15.02 -13.56
C ASN A 435 3.22 -15.49 -12.46
N TYR A 436 3.42 -15.07 -11.22
CA TYR A 436 2.60 -15.45 -10.07
C TYR A 436 1.24 -14.71 -10.03
N PHE A 437 0.58 -14.52 -11.18
CA PHE A 437 -0.72 -13.84 -11.29
C PHE A 437 -1.88 -14.56 -10.56
N ASN A 438 -1.69 -15.82 -10.16
CA ASN A 438 -2.63 -16.57 -9.31
C ASN A 438 -2.27 -16.51 -7.81
N GLY A 439 -1.28 -15.68 -7.46
CA GLY A 439 -0.66 -15.65 -6.14
C GLY A 439 0.37 -16.75 -5.94
N MET A 440 1.18 -16.59 -4.90
CA MET A 440 2.14 -17.57 -4.41
C MET A 440 1.47 -18.45 -3.37
N THR A 441 1.43 -19.75 -3.63
CA THR A 441 0.90 -20.74 -2.69
C THR A 441 1.83 -20.87 -1.47
N PRO A 442 1.29 -20.88 -0.24
CA PRO A 442 2.10 -21.08 0.96
C PRO A 442 2.62 -22.52 1.06
N ASP A 443 3.81 -22.69 1.62
CA ASP A 443 4.38 -24.00 1.96
C ASP A 443 3.61 -24.66 3.11
N LYS A 444 3.05 -23.85 4.01
CA LYS A 444 2.16 -24.28 5.09
C LYS A 444 0.92 -23.39 5.14
N GLN A 445 -0.23 -23.99 4.83
CA GLN A 445 -1.49 -23.29 4.93
C GLN A 445 -1.87 -23.06 6.40
N GLU A 446 -2.09 -21.81 6.76
CA GLU A 446 -2.56 -21.37 8.08
C GLU A 446 -3.58 -20.25 7.94
N TYR A 447 -4.41 -20.08 8.98
CA TYR A 447 -5.40 -19.01 9.02
C TYR A 447 -5.02 -17.93 10.01
N ASP A 448 -5.50 -16.72 9.73
CA ASP A 448 -5.29 -15.56 10.57
C ASP A 448 -6.35 -15.50 11.69
N TYR A 449 -5.90 -15.61 12.94
CA TYR A 449 -6.74 -15.43 14.12
C TYR A 449 -6.65 -13.97 14.59
N VAL A 450 -7.72 -13.22 14.37
CA VAL A 450 -7.71 -11.74 14.50
C VAL A 450 -7.95 -11.26 15.92
N ASP A 451 -8.37 -12.15 16.82
CA ASP A 451 -8.53 -11.92 18.26
C ASP A 451 -7.21 -12.08 19.04
N LEU A 452 -6.12 -12.42 18.36
CA LEU A 452 -4.77 -12.47 18.90
C LEU A 452 -3.97 -11.23 18.51
N ASN A 453 -3.19 -10.69 19.46
CA ASN A 453 -2.27 -9.60 19.18
C ASN A 453 -0.95 -10.12 18.58
N TRP A 454 -0.11 -9.22 18.09
CA TRP A 454 1.20 -9.56 17.53
C TRP A 454 2.09 -10.28 18.54
N GLY A 455 2.76 -11.34 18.10
CA GLY A 455 3.66 -12.13 18.94
C GLY A 455 2.97 -13.01 19.98
N ASP A 456 1.65 -13.14 19.95
CA ASP A 456 0.93 -14.10 20.79
C ASP A 456 1.37 -15.53 20.43
N ALA A 457 1.73 -16.32 21.45
CA ALA A 457 2.21 -17.70 21.26
C ALA A 457 1.12 -18.65 20.71
N ARG A 458 -0.14 -18.21 20.66
CA ARG A 458 -1.27 -18.93 20.06
C ARG A 458 -1.42 -18.67 18.55
N ASP A 459 -0.69 -17.71 17.97
CA ASP A 459 -0.73 -17.43 16.53
C ASP A 459 -0.19 -18.66 15.77
N SER A 460 -1.04 -19.25 14.93
CA SER A 460 -0.72 -20.53 14.30
C SER A 460 0.42 -20.44 13.29
N SER A 461 0.59 -19.28 12.62
CA SER A 461 1.70 -19.05 11.71
C SER A 461 3.03 -18.98 12.46
N LEU A 462 3.07 -18.33 13.64
CA LEU A 462 4.24 -18.34 14.50
C LEU A 462 4.55 -19.74 15.04
N ILE A 463 3.54 -20.48 15.47
CA ILE A 463 3.70 -21.87 15.93
C ILE A 463 4.35 -22.73 14.83
N GLU A 464 3.88 -22.63 13.58
CA GLU A 464 4.43 -23.40 12.46
C GLU A 464 5.85 -22.97 12.09
N ALA A 465 6.15 -21.66 12.09
CA ALA A 465 7.51 -21.17 11.89
C ALA A 465 8.46 -21.73 12.95
N PHE A 466 8.08 -21.67 14.24
CA PHE A 466 8.89 -22.18 15.34
C PHE A 466 9.06 -23.71 15.27
N ASN A 467 8.03 -24.44 14.86
CA ASN A 467 8.11 -25.88 14.65
C ASN A 467 9.08 -26.24 13.52
N TYR A 468 9.04 -25.51 12.40
CA TYR A 468 9.97 -25.73 11.30
C TYR A 468 11.41 -25.40 11.72
N ILE A 469 11.64 -24.27 12.37
CA ILE A 469 12.97 -23.87 12.86
C ILE A 469 13.54 -24.93 13.81
N LYS A 470 12.71 -25.49 14.70
CA LYS A 470 13.17 -26.49 15.67
C LYS A 470 13.43 -27.87 15.07
N ASN A 471 12.60 -28.30 14.11
CA ASN A 471 12.55 -29.71 13.68
C ASN A 471 12.95 -29.93 12.22
N GLY A 472 13.15 -28.86 11.43
CA GLY A 472 13.37 -28.93 9.99
C GLY A 472 12.13 -29.36 9.19
N ALA A 473 10.95 -29.37 9.81
CA ALA A 473 9.70 -29.80 9.20
C ALA A 473 8.49 -29.13 9.88
N TRP A 474 7.43 -28.93 9.10
CA TRP A 474 6.12 -28.49 9.60
C TRP A 474 5.56 -29.47 10.63
N ALA A 475 4.67 -29.00 11.52
CA ALA A 475 4.00 -29.91 12.42
C ALA A 475 3.18 -30.94 11.61
N ARG A 476 3.29 -32.23 11.98
CA ARG A 476 2.44 -33.27 11.40
C ARG A 476 0.98 -32.94 11.75
N THR A 477 0.12 -32.93 10.75
CA THR A 477 -1.33 -32.77 10.91
C THR A 477 -1.89 -33.98 11.66
N TYR A 478 -1.77 -34.01 12.98
CA TYR A 478 -2.63 -34.85 13.79
C TYR A 478 -4.03 -34.26 13.71
N ASN A 479 -5.03 -35.09 13.34
CA ASN A 479 -6.45 -34.75 13.18
C ASN A 479 -6.83 -33.39 13.80
N ALA A 480 -7.08 -32.40 12.94
CA ALA A 480 -7.28 -30.97 13.24
C ALA A 480 -8.41 -30.62 14.24
N ARG A 481 -9.04 -31.61 14.88
CA ARG A 481 -10.07 -31.44 15.92
C ARG A 481 -9.53 -31.32 17.35
N LEU A 482 -8.25 -31.63 17.61
CA LEU A 482 -7.71 -31.63 18.99
C LEU A 482 -6.74 -30.48 19.32
N ALA A 483 -6.38 -29.61 18.36
CA ALA A 483 -5.35 -28.58 18.58
C ALA A 483 -5.71 -27.16 18.10
N ALA A 484 -6.89 -26.93 17.52
CA ALA A 484 -7.34 -25.55 17.33
C ALA A 484 -7.53 -24.93 18.73
N PRO A 485 -6.90 -23.78 19.04
CA PRO A 485 -7.08 -23.17 20.34
C PRO A 485 -8.58 -22.91 20.54
N SER A 486 -9.14 -23.51 21.58
CA SER A 486 -10.58 -23.46 21.79
C SER A 486 -11.00 -22.01 22.03
N ASN A 487 -11.88 -21.46 21.16
CA ASN A 487 -12.48 -20.11 21.20
C ASN A 487 -11.81 -18.99 20.36
N LEU A 488 -11.03 -19.27 19.33
CA LEU A 488 -10.49 -18.19 18.49
C LEU A 488 -11.40 -17.75 17.34
N TYR A 489 -11.18 -16.53 16.84
CA TYR A 489 -11.89 -15.92 15.74
C TYR A 489 -11.01 -15.84 14.49
N ARG A 490 -11.44 -16.55 13.45
CA ARG A 490 -10.69 -16.73 12.21
C ARG A 490 -11.14 -15.73 11.15
N ALA A 491 -10.20 -14.97 10.60
CA ALA A 491 -10.40 -14.28 9.34
C ALA A 491 -10.48 -15.30 8.20
N PRO A 492 -11.53 -15.28 7.37
CA PRO A 492 -11.62 -16.24 6.27
C PRO A 492 -10.55 -15.97 5.19
N ALA A 493 -10.16 -17.01 4.46
CA ALA A 493 -9.01 -16.95 3.55
C ALA A 493 -9.26 -16.00 2.35
N ASP A 494 -10.47 -16.04 1.79
CA ASP A 494 -10.87 -15.18 0.66
C ASP A 494 -11.05 -13.70 1.09
N TRP A 495 -11.02 -13.46 2.40
CA TRP A 495 -11.46 -12.26 3.10
C TRP A 495 -10.29 -11.42 3.61
N ASN A 496 -9.07 -11.83 3.26
CA ASN A 496 -7.84 -11.14 3.62
C ASN A 496 -7.49 -9.95 2.70
N ARG A 497 -8.48 -9.27 2.12
CA ARG A 497 -8.30 -7.99 1.41
C ARG A 497 -8.57 -6.80 2.37
N PRO A 498 -8.04 -5.60 2.09
CA PRO A 498 -8.52 -4.39 2.75
C PRO A 498 -10.06 -4.31 2.64
N LEU A 499 -10.75 -3.97 3.74
CA LEU A 499 -12.22 -3.93 3.77
C LEU A 499 -12.80 -2.92 2.77
N ILE A 500 -11.99 -1.91 2.42
CA ILE A 500 -12.19 -0.97 1.34
C ILE A 500 -10.81 -0.74 0.75
N ASP A 501 -10.71 -0.64 -0.57
CA ASP A 501 -9.49 -0.35 -1.34
C ASP A 501 -9.02 1.12 -1.13
N ARG A 502 -8.82 1.52 0.14
CA ARG A 502 -8.46 2.89 0.56
C ARG A 502 -7.01 3.04 0.96
N GLN A 503 -6.32 1.94 1.26
CA GLN A 503 -4.86 1.94 1.33
C GLN A 503 -4.33 1.53 -0.03
N PHE A 504 -3.27 2.21 -0.47
CA PHE A 504 -2.63 1.88 -1.74
C PHE A 504 -2.24 0.40 -1.82
N ASN A 505 -2.61 -0.24 -2.92
CA ASN A 505 -2.26 -1.62 -3.23
C ASN A 505 -1.53 -1.70 -4.58
N GLY A 506 -0.25 -2.07 -4.55
CA GLY A 506 0.56 -2.23 -5.76
C GLY A 506 2.03 -1.97 -5.49
N MET A 507 2.82 -1.89 -6.56
CA MET A 507 4.20 -1.43 -6.46
C MET A 507 4.44 -0.21 -7.34
N ILE A 508 5.21 0.75 -6.83
CA ILE A 508 5.55 2.01 -7.50
C ILE A 508 7.07 2.11 -7.61
N ASP A 509 7.58 2.44 -8.79
CA ASP A 509 8.96 2.90 -8.94
C ASP A 509 9.02 4.27 -9.61
N GLN A 510 9.21 5.31 -8.79
CA GLN A 510 9.37 6.69 -9.26
C GLN A 510 10.69 6.94 -10.00
N ARG A 511 11.74 6.13 -9.76
CA ARG A 511 13.02 6.31 -10.45
C ARG A 511 12.86 6.12 -11.95
N LEU A 512 11.97 5.22 -12.35
CA LEU A 512 11.64 5.00 -13.76
C LEU A 512 11.03 6.24 -14.41
N ASN A 513 10.35 7.11 -13.66
CA ASN A 513 9.77 8.35 -14.20
C ASN A 513 10.83 9.30 -14.76
N ILE A 514 12.02 9.35 -14.13
CA ILE A 514 13.16 10.17 -14.59
C ILE A 514 13.67 9.68 -15.96
N MET A 515 13.56 8.38 -16.21
CA MET A 515 14.02 7.74 -17.44
C MET A 515 12.92 7.63 -18.50
N MET A 516 11.65 7.90 -18.16
CA MET A 516 10.54 7.74 -19.10
C MET A 516 10.66 8.68 -20.32
N PRO A 517 10.21 8.24 -21.50
CA PRO A 517 10.16 9.11 -22.67
C PRO A 517 9.30 10.33 -22.37
N LYS A 518 9.84 11.52 -22.64
CA LYS A 518 9.06 12.75 -22.55
C LYS A 518 7.98 12.74 -23.62
N MET A 519 6.74 12.75 -23.18
CA MET A 519 5.59 12.96 -24.04
C MET A 519 5.72 14.27 -24.80
N LEU A 520 5.42 14.26 -26.09
CA LEU A 520 5.33 15.51 -26.83
C LEU A 520 4.15 16.35 -26.28
N PRO A 521 4.32 17.67 -26.09
CA PRO A 521 3.22 18.52 -25.68
C PRO A 521 2.11 18.45 -26.72
N VAL A 522 0.90 18.15 -26.27
CA VAL A 522 -0.30 18.15 -27.11
C VAL A 522 -0.49 19.58 -27.59
N LYS A 523 -0.10 19.87 -28.85
CA LYS A 523 -0.44 21.16 -29.46
C LYS A 523 -1.96 21.27 -29.44
N LYS A 524 -2.52 22.28 -28.74
CA LYS A 524 -3.95 22.61 -28.74
C LYS A 524 -4.48 22.45 -30.19
N ARG A 525 -5.36 21.48 -30.44
CA ARG A 525 -6.00 21.23 -31.75
C ARG A 525 -7.44 21.73 -31.76
#